data_AF-A0A964YND6-F1
#
_entry.id   AF-A0A964YND6-F1
#
_cell.length_a   1.000
_cell.length_b   1.000
_cell.length_c   1.000
_cell.angle_alpha   90.00
_cell.angle_beta   90.00
_cell.angle_gamma   90.00
#
_symmetry.space_group_name_H-M   'P 1'
#
loop_
_entity.id
_entity.type
_entity.pdbx_description
1 polymer ?
#
loop_
_entity_poly.entity_id
_entity_poly.type
_entity_poly.pdbx_seq_one_letter_code
_entity_poly.pdbx_strand_id
1 'polypeptide(L)'
;AIIDNVPLVAGAMGMFPFPMDHEAWHLLAYTAGTGGSILIIGSAAGVVAMGMEKISFTWYLKRIAPLAFLGYTVGYLLMLLNL
;
A
#
# COMPACT_ATOMS: atom_id res chain seq x y z
N ALA A 1 -6.85 3.15 -10.03
CA ALA A 1 -7.19 3.66 -8.69
C ALA A 1 -8.17 4.81 -8.87
N ILE A 2 -9.27 4.84 -8.10
CA ILE A 2 -10.30 5.91 -8.19
C ILE A 2 -9.84 7.18 -7.44
N ILE A 3 -8.90 7.02 -6.50
CA ILE A 3 -8.15 8.08 -5.82
C ILE A 3 -6.68 7.87 -6.20
N ASP A 4 -6.00 8.92 -6.66
CA ASP A 4 -4.56 8.86 -6.95
C ASP A 4 -3.78 9.20 -5.67
N ASN A 5 -2.80 8.36 -5.34
CA ASN A 5 -1.97 8.51 -4.16
C ASN A 5 -0.95 9.64 -4.35
N VAL A 6 -0.55 9.95 -5.58
CA VAL A 6 0.47 10.97 -5.89
C VAL A 6 0.05 12.38 -5.43
N PRO A 7 -1.10 12.94 -5.87
CA PRO A 7 -1.53 14.26 -5.40
C PRO A 7 -1.87 14.25 -3.90
N LEU A 8 -2.30 13.12 -3.34
CA LEU A 8 -2.63 13.00 -1.92
C LEU A 8 -1.37 13.09 -1.04
N VAL A 9 -0.30 12.38 -1.41
CA VAL A 9 1.00 12.43 -0.72
C VAL A 9 1.61 13.83 -0.86
N ALA A 10 1.59 14.41 -2.05
CA ALA A 10 2.08 15.77 -2.27
C ALA A 10 1.31 16.81 -1.42
N GLY A 11 -0.01 16.68 -1.34
CA GLY A 11 -0.85 17.51 -0.48
C GLY A 11 -0.52 17.35 1.01
N ALA A 12 -0.37 16.11 1.48
CA ALA A 12 0.00 15.84 2.87
C ALA A 12 1.38 16.43 3.23
N MET A 13 2.37 16.30 2.34
CA MET A 13 3.69 16.92 2.52
C MET A 13 3.65 18.45 2.52
N GLY A 14 2.72 19.06 1.77
CA GLY A 14 2.50 20.51 1.78
C GLY A 14 1.74 21.02 3.00
N MET A 15 0.96 20.17 3.70
CA MET A 15 0.15 20.55 4.86
C MET A 15 0.91 20.51 6.18
N PHE A 16 1.85 19.57 6.35
CA PHE A 16 2.57 19.38 7.61
C PHE A 16 4.04 19.81 7.51
N PRO A 17 4.55 20.68 8.42
CA PRO A 17 5.91 21.19 8.37
C PRO A 17 6.92 20.22 9.02
N PHE A 18 6.88 18.93 8.64
CA PHE A 18 7.84 17.95 9.15
C PHE A 18 9.15 17.97 8.35
N PRO A 19 10.32 17.73 9.00
CA PRO A 19 11.58 17.53 8.30
C PRO A 19 11.51 16.44 7.22
N MET A 20 12.35 16.51 6.18
CA MET A 20 12.34 15.54 5.08
C MET A 20 12.57 14.08 5.51
N ASP A 21 13.31 13.85 6.59
CA ASP A 21 13.64 12.52 7.14
C ASP A 21 12.69 12.10 8.28
N HIS A 22 11.55 12.77 8.42
CA HIS A 22 10.62 12.50 9.50
C HIS A 22 9.90 11.16 9.29
N GLU A 23 9.73 10.37 10.34
CA GLU A 23 9.08 9.04 10.31
C GLU A 23 7.69 9.05 9.64
N ALA A 24 6.97 10.17 9.75
CA ALA A 24 5.68 10.37 9.08
C ALA A 24 5.77 10.18 7.56
N TRP A 25 6.85 10.61 6.91
CA TRP A 25 7.05 10.46 5.46
C TRP A 25 7.43 9.03 5.08
N HIS A 26 8.20 8.35 5.93
CA HIS A 26 8.49 6.92 5.74
C HIS A 26 7.20 6.09 5.83
N LEU A 27 6.36 6.34 6.85
CA LEU A 27 5.05 5.72 7.01
C LEU A 27 4.11 6.04 5.84
N LEU A 28 4.07 7.29 5.40
CA LEU A 28 3.28 7.70 4.26
C LEU A 28 3.73 7.00 2.97
N ALA A 29 5.03 6.90 2.72
CA ALA A 29 5.58 6.19 1.57
C ALA A 29 5.27 4.68 1.61
N TYR A 30 5.41 4.04 2.77
CA TYR A 30 5.09 2.63 2.95
C TYR A 30 3.61 2.35 2.68
N THR A 31 2.71 3.13 3.29
CA THR A 31 1.26 2.95 3.15
C THR A 31 0.78 3.25 1.73
N ALA A 32 1.25 4.35 1.12
CA ALA A 32 0.90 4.73 -0.25
C ALA A 32 1.45 3.76 -1.30
N GLY A 33 2.63 3.18 -1.06
CA GLY A 33 3.28 2.26 -1.98
C GLY A 33 2.78 0.81 -1.89
N THR A 34 2.53 0.30 -0.68
CA THR A 34 2.24 -1.13 -0.46
C THR A 34 0.78 -1.42 -0.12
N GLY A 35 0.07 -0.49 0.52
CA GLY A 35 -1.26 -0.72 1.07
C GLY A 35 -2.32 -1.07 0.02
N GLY A 36 -2.19 -0.53 -1.19
CA GLY A 36 -3.09 -0.85 -2.31
C GLY A 36 -3.11 -2.34 -2.68
N SER A 37 -2.00 -3.05 -2.50
CA SER A 37 -1.87 -4.46 -2.92
C SER A 37 -2.60 -5.45 -2.02
N ILE A 38 -3.16 -5.03 -0.87
CA ILE A 38 -4.04 -5.87 -0.05
C ILE A 38 -5.26 -6.34 -0.87
N LEU A 39 -5.72 -5.47 -1.78
CA LEU A 39 -6.69 -5.83 -2.80
C LEU A 39 -5.95 -5.99 -4.12
N ILE A 40 -6.22 -7.07 -4.85
CA ILE A 40 -5.57 -7.32 -6.15
C ILE A 40 -5.82 -6.20 -7.19
N ILE A 41 -6.87 -5.40 -7.03
CA ILE A 41 -7.18 -4.26 -7.91
C ILE A 41 -6.58 -2.94 -7.44
N GLY A 42 -5.95 -2.90 -6.27
CA GLY A 42 -5.42 -1.67 -5.70
C GLY A 42 -4.02 -1.31 -6.20
N SER A 43 -3.42 -2.11 -7.08
CA SER A 43 -2.15 -1.81 -7.76
C SER A 43 -2.16 -2.24 -9.23
N ALA A 44 -1.36 -1.56 -10.06
CA ALA A 44 -1.22 -1.90 -11.47
C ALA A 44 -0.70 -3.34 -11.67
N ALA A 45 0.28 -3.75 -10.85
CA ALA A 45 0.81 -5.11 -10.86
C ALA A 45 -0.28 -6.16 -10.56
N GLY A 46 -1.16 -5.90 -9.59
CA GLY A 46 -2.24 -6.81 -9.25
C GLY A 46 -3.28 -6.95 -10.37
N VAL A 47 -3.66 -5.85 -11.03
CA VAL A 47 -4.57 -5.90 -12.19
C VAL A 47 -3.96 -6.66 -13.36
N VAL A 48 -2.67 -6.49 -13.63
CA VAL A 48 -1.94 -7.25 -14.65
C VAL A 48 -1.91 -8.74 -14.30
N ALA A 49 -1.61 -9.08 -13.05
CA ALA A 49 -1.60 -10.47 -12.57
C ALA A 49 -2.98 -11.14 -12.69
N MET A 50 -4.08 -10.42 -12.44
CA MET A 50 -5.43 -10.94 -12.70
C MET A 50 -5.63 -11.35 -14.16
N GLY A 51 -5.15 -10.52 -15.10
CA GLY A 51 -5.26 -10.78 -16.53
C GLY A 51 -4.42 -11.96 -16.99
N MET A 52 -3.17 -12.05 -16.51
CA MET A 52 -2.22 -13.10 -16.92
C MET A 52 -2.59 -14.47 -16.33
N GLU A 53 -2.86 -14.53 -15.03
CA GLU A 53 -3.11 -15.77 -14.28
C GLU A 53 -4.60 -16.14 -14.20
N LYS A 54 -5.48 -15.32 -14.81
CA LYS A 54 -6.95 -15.47 -14.74
C LYS A 54 -7.49 -15.56 -13.31
N ILE A 55 -6.86 -14.84 -12.38
CA ILE A 55 -7.25 -14.80 -10.97
C ILE A 55 -8.50 -13.94 -10.82
N SER A 56 -9.53 -14.45 -10.15
CA SER A 56 -10.72 -13.66 -9.82
C SER A 56 -10.51 -12.82 -8.56
N PHE A 57 -11.14 -11.64 -8.51
CA PHE A 57 -11.08 -10.74 -7.35
C PHE A 57 -11.51 -11.44 -6.06
N THR A 58 -12.64 -12.16 -6.09
CA THR A 58 -13.18 -12.86 -4.92
C THR A 58 -12.27 -13.99 -4.43
N TRP A 59 -11.62 -14.71 -5.35
CA TRP A 59 -10.64 -15.73 -4.96
C TRP A 59 -9.44 -15.11 -4.24
N TYR A 60 -8.89 -14.03 -4.80
CA TYR A 60 -7.77 -13.33 -4.19
C TYR A 60 -8.14 -12.77 -2.82
N LEU A 61 -9.32 -12.15 -2.71
CA LEU A 61 -9.83 -11.60 -1.46
C LEU A 61 -9.95 -12.65 -0.35
N LYS A 62 -10.31 -13.90 -0.69
CA LYS A 62 -10.47 -14.97 0.30
C LYS A 62 -9.17 -15.71 0.62
N ARG A 63 -8.22 -15.77 -0.32
CA ARG A 63 -7.02 -16.62 -0.22
C ARG A 63 -5.74 -15.84 0.03
N ILE A 64 -5.56 -14.73 -0.67
CA ILE A 64 -4.29 -13.98 -0.68
C ILE A 64 -4.40 -12.68 0.10
N ALA A 65 -5.53 -11.98 0.05
CA ALA A 65 -5.70 -10.72 0.79
C ALA A 65 -5.44 -10.87 2.31
N PRO A 66 -5.79 -11.97 3.02
CA PRO A 66 -5.41 -12.15 4.42
C PRO A 66 -3.90 -12.27 4.61
N LEU A 67 -3.19 -12.92 3.70
CA LEU A 67 -1.73 -13.05 3.74
C LEU A 67 -1.06 -11.71 3.40
N ALA A 68 -1.57 -10.99 2.41
CA ALA A 68 -1.11 -9.65 2.05
C ALA A 68 -1.34 -8.65 3.18
N PHE A 69 -2.50 -8.73 3.85
CA PHE A 69 -2.80 -7.95 5.04
C PHE A 69 -1.86 -8.29 6.19
N LEU A 70 -1.60 -9.57 6.46
CA LEU A 70 -0.65 -9.99 7.47
C LEU A 70 0.76 -9.43 7.16
N GLY A 71 1.25 -9.59 5.93
CA GLY A 71 2.54 -9.03 5.51
C GLY A 71 2.61 -7.50 5.64
N TYR A 72 1.52 -6.81 5.29
CA TYR A 72 1.40 -5.36 5.49
C TYR A 72 1.45 -4.98 6.97
N THR A 73 0.74 -5.68 7.84
CA THR A 73 0.77 -5.41 9.29
C THR A 73 2.15 -5.69 9.90
N VAL A 74 2.82 -6.76 9.48
CA VAL A 74 4.19 -7.08 9.94
C VAL A 74 5.18 -6.00 9.49
N GLY A 75 5.14 -5.58 8.22
CA GLY A 75 6.01 -4.52 7.73
C GLY A 75 5.76 -3.18 8.44
N TYR A 76 4.49 -2.81 8.65
CA TYR A 76 4.12 -1.64 9.44
C TYR A 76 4.71 -1.68 10.86
N LEU A 77 4.59 -2.83 11.55
CA LEU A 77 5.15 -3.01 12.90
C LEU A 77 6.67 -2.94 12.91
N LEU A 78 7.37 -3.53 11.94
CA LEU A 78 8.83 -3.45 11.84
C LEU A 78 9.29 -1.99 11.67
N MET A 79 8.59 -1.22 10.82
CA MET A 79 8.92 0.17 10.60
C MET A 79 8.70 1.05 11.84
N LEU A 80 7.65 0.76 12.63
CA LEU A 80 7.44 1.43 13.93
C LEU A 80 8.52 1.09 14.96
N LEU A 81 9.12 -0.09 14.85
CA LEU A 81 10.23 -0.52 15.69
C LEU A 81 11.59 0.01 15.20
N ASN A 82 11.61 0.83 14.13
CA ASN A 82 12.82 1.34 13.49
C ASN A 82 13.82 0.24 13.07
N LEU A 83 13.29 -0.92 12.64
CA LEU A 83 14.06 -2.04 12.06
C LEU A 83 14.23 -1.90 10.55
#